data_AF-A0A2T1CF32-F1
#
_entry.id   AF-A0A2T1CF32-F1
#
_cell.length_a   1.000
_cell.length_b   1.000
_cell.length_c   1.000
_cell.angle_alpha   90.00
_cell.angle_beta   90.00
_cell.angle_gamma   90.00
#
_symmetry.space_group_name_H-M   'P 1'
#
loop_
_entity.id
_entity.type
_entity.pdbx_description
1 polymer ?
#
loop_
_entity_poly.entity_id
_entity_poly.type
_entity_poly.pdbx_seq_one_letter_code
_entity_poly.pdbx_strand_id
1 'polypeptide(L)'
;MRLEGKSNLFKDNHLFAPLPIIGNAIAVYPNLDLKLLSKELEDIQVNKFPNLMVATSILPSDCGLLIRAFANKTIQLKEYFKLALEHIRNLANQPALPYIAK
;
A
#
# COMPACT_ATOMS: atom_id res chain seq x y z
N MET A 1 -0.91 -15.35 6.68
CA MET A 1 -0.78 -15.59 5.22
C MET A 1 -0.02 -16.88 5.03
N ARG A 2 -0.50 -17.81 4.19
CA ARG A 2 0.21 -19.05 3.86
C ARG A 2 0.86 -18.88 2.49
N LEU A 3 2.17 -19.08 2.41
CA LEU A 3 2.92 -19.00 1.16
C LEU A 3 3.25 -20.43 0.70
N GLU A 4 2.73 -20.83 -0.45
CA GLU A 4 2.88 -22.19 -0.98
C GLU A 4 4.05 -22.34 -1.96
N GLY A 5 4.74 -21.24 -2.29
CA GLY A 5 5.88 -21.22 -3.20
C GLY A 5 5.55 -21.84 -4.55
N LYS A 6 6.38 -22.79 -5.01
CA LYS A 6 6.22 -23.47 -6.31
C LYS A 6 4.98 -24.37 -6.39
N SER A 7 4.36 -24.68 -5.27
CA SER A 7 3.12 -25.47 -5.18
C SER A 7 1.88 -24.60 -5.35
N ASN A 8 2.02 -23.27 -5.38
CA ASN A 8 0.89 -22.37 -5.59
C ASN A 8 0.30 -22.57 -7.00
N LEU A 9 -1.01 -22.83 -7.07
CA LEU A 9 -1.77 -22.99 -8.31
C LEU A 9 -1.74 -21.74 -9.21
N PHE A 10 -1.52 -20.57 -8.61
CA PHE A 10 -1.50 -19.27 -9.31
C PHE A 10 -0.10 -18.77 -9.65
N LYS A 11 0.94 -19.60 -9.49
CA LYS A 11 2.34 -19.18 -9.72
C LYS A 11 2.61 -18.63 -11.13
N ASP A 12 1.89 -19.13 -12.13
CA ASP A 12 2.00 -18.73 -13.54
C ASP A 12 0.84 -17.83 -13.98
N ASN A 13 0.00 -17.37 -13.05
CA ASN A 13 -1.14 -16.51 -13.36
C ASN A 13 -0.64 -15.13 -13.80
N HIS A 14 -1.04 -14.69 -14.99
CA HIS A 14 -0.64 -13.41 -15.59
C HIS A 14 -1.00 -12.17 -14.75
N LEU A 15 -1.94 -12.26 -13.82
CA LEU A 15 -2.29 -11.16 -12.91
C LEU A 15 -1.27 -11.01 -11.77
N PHE A 16 -0.64 -12.10 -11.33
CA PHE A 16 0.22 -12.11 -10.14
C PHE A 16 1.69 -12.35 -10.46
N ALA A 17 1.99 -13.15 -11.48
CA ALA A 17 3.35 -13.51 -11.87
C ALA A 17 4.22 -12.29 -12.25
N PRO A 18 3.70 -11.24 -12.92
CA PRO A 18 4.49 -10.04 -13.22
C PRO A 18 4.84 -9.19 -11.99
N LEU A 19 4.08 -9.32 -10.90
CA LEU A 19 4.20 -8.54 -9.67
C LEU A 19 4.39 -9.46 -8.45
N PRO A 20 5.51 -10.21 -8.39
CA PRO A 20 5.69 -11.31 -7.43
C PRO A 20 5.85 -10.86 -5.97
N ILE A 21 5.98 -9.56 -5.70
CA ILE A 21 6.23 -9.03 -4.37
C ILE A 21 4.94 -8.41 -3.84
N ILE A 22 4.47 -8.91 -2.69
CA ILE A 22 3.32 -8.37 -1.98
C ILE A 22 3.76 -7.54 -0.77
N GLY A 23 3.17 -6.36 -0.63
CA GLY A 23 3.23 -5.52 0.57
C GLY A 23 1.84 -5.39 1.19
N ASN A 24 1.78 -5.49 2.52
CA ASN A 24 0.57 -5.20 3.29
C ASN A 24 0.89 -4.15 4.33
N ALA A 25 0.05 -3.13 4.45
CA ALA A 25 0.11 -2.14 5.52
C ALA A 25 -1.28 -1.94 6.11
N ILE A 26 -1.34 -1.59 7.39
CA ILE A 26 -2.57 -1.23 8.07
C ILE A 26 -2.37 0.14 8.69
N ALA A 27 -3.22 1.09 8.33
CA ALA A 27 -3.27 2.41 8.92
C ALA A 27 -4.42 2.45 9.93
N VAL A 28 -4.10 2.59 11.21
CA VAL A 28 -5.08 2.78 12.29
C VAL A 28 -4.92 4.20 12.78
N TYR A 29 -5.88 5.06 12.45
CA TYR A 29 -5.88 6.44 12.90
C TYR A 29 -7.32 6.89 13.18
N PRO A 30 -7.65 7.31 14.41
CA PRO A 30 -8.99 7.76 14.74
C PRO A 30 -9.32 9.07 14.03
N ASN A 31 -10.59 9.23 13.64
CA ASN A 31 -11.14 10.47 13.07
C ASN A 31 -10.55 10.92 11.73
N LEU A 32 -9.94 10.01 10.96
CA LEU A 32 -9.53 10.29 9.59
C LEU A 32 -10.69 9.96 8.62
N ASP A 33 -10.85 10.74 7.55
CA ASP A 33 -11.74 10.36 6.45
C ASP A 33 -11.12 9.19 5.67
N LEU A 34 -11.49 7.97 6.03
CA LEU A 34 -10.95 6.75 5.44
C LEU A 34 -11.34 6.57 3.98
N LYS A 35 -12.46 7.17 3.53
CA LYS A 35 -12.90 7.11 2.12
C LYS A 35 -12.06 8.03 1.26
N LEU A 36 -11.80 9.25 1.74
CA LEU A 36 -10.89 10.18 1.07
C LEU A 36 -9.49 9.58 0.99
N LEU A 37 -8.95 9.07 2.11
CA LEU A 37 -7.64 8.44 2.14
C LEU A 37 -7.56 7.25 1.17
N SER A 38 -8.56 6.36 1.17
CA SER A 38 -8.65 5.21 0.26
C SER A 38 -8.51 5.64 -1.21
N LYS A 39 -9.30 6.64 -1.61
CA LYS A 39 -9.27 7.18 -2.97
C LYS A 39 -7.90 7.80 -3.32
N GLU A 40 -7.37 8.66 -2.45
CA GLU A 40 -6.08 9.32 -2.68
C GLU A 40 -4.94 8.31 -2.84
N LEU A 41 -4.93 7.25 -2.01
CA LEU A 41 -3.88 6.23 -2.06
C LEU A 41 -3.94 5.37 -3.32
N GLU A 42 -5.13 5.05 -3.82
CA GLU A 42 -5.30 4.32 -5.08
C GLU A 42 -4.93 5.19 -6.29
N ASP A 43 -5.21 6.50 -6.24
CA ASP A 43 -4.86 7.46 -7.30
C ASP A 43 -3.33 7.69 -7.42
N ILE A 44 -2.54 7.49 -6.35
CA ILE A 44 -1.06 7.55 -6.39
C ILE A 44 -0.48 6.55 -7.41
N GLN A 45 -1.14 5.41 -7.59
CA GLN A 45 -0.67 4.31 -8.43
C GLN A 45 -0.52 4.73 -9.90
N VAL A 46 -1.44 5.57 -10.39
CA VAL A 46 -1.62 5.82 -11.83
C VAL A 46 -0.47 6.64 -12.45
N ASN A 47 0.21 7.47 -11.65
CA ASN A 47 1.13 8.48 -12.20
C ASN A 47 2.62 8.25 -11.89
N LYS A 48 2.96 7.52 -10.81
CA LYS A 48 4.35 7.40 -10.34
C LYS A 48 4.97 6.01 -10.51
N PHE A 49 4.18 4.94 -10.56
CA PHE A 49 4.69 3.58 -10.45
C PHE A 49 4.03 2.62 -11.46
N PRO A 50 4.55 2.50 -12.70
CA PRO A 50 3.90 1.71 -13.76
C PRO A 50 3.85 0.20 -13.49
N ASN A 51 4.63 -0.32 -12.54
CA ASN A 51 4.63 -1.74 -12.13
C ASN A 51 4.22 -1.90 -10.67
N LEU A 52 3.22 -1.13 -10.24
CA LEU A 52 2.61 -1.21 -8.91
C LEU A 52 1.11 -1.39 -9.09
N MET A 53 0.53 -2.34 -8.37
CA MET A 53 -0.92 -2.46 -8.20
C MET A 53 -1.26 -2.22 -6.75
N VAL A 54 -2.24 -1.36 -6.48
CA VAL A 54 -2.67 -0.98 -5.14
C VAL A 54 -4.16 -1.22 -5.02
N ALA A 55 -4.57 -1.73 -3.86
CA ALA A 55 -5.97 -1.74 -3.46
C ALA A 55 -6.08 -1.44 -1.97
N THR A 56 -7.13 -0.74 -1.60
CA THR A 56 -7.42 -0.41 -0.21
C THR A 56 -8.77 -0.96 0.22
N SER A 57 -8.94 -1.18 1.51
CA SER A 57 -10.21 -1.59 2.11
C SER A 57 -10.34 -0.98 3.49
N ILE A 58 -11.48 -0.39 3.78
CA ILE A 58 -11.81 0.06 5.13
C ILE A 58 -11.94 -1.18 6.03
N LEU A 59 -11.33 -1.12 7.22
CA LEU A 59 -11.45 -2.17 8.22
C LEU A 59 -12.87 -2.17 8.83
N PRO A 60 -13.33 -3.31 9.36
CA PRO A 60 -14.61 -3.35 10.09
C PRO A 60 -14.71 -2.27 11.16
N SER A 61 -15.91 -1.74 11.34
CA SER A 61 -16.21 -0.65 12.30
C SER A 61 -15.46 0.66 12.02
N ASP A 62 -15.06 0.89 10.76
CA ASP A 62 -14.40 2.13 10.30
C ASP A 62 -13.15 2.50 11.14
N CYS A 63 -12.45 1.49 11.67
CA CYS A 63 -11.34 1.71 12.60
C CYS A 63 -9.96 1.90 11.93
N GLY A 64 -9.91 1.83 10.60
CA GLY A 64 -8.68 2.03 9.85
C GLY A 64 -8.78 1.55 8.41
N LEU A 65 -7.64 1.57 7.72
CA LEU A 65 -7.52 1.22 6.31
C LEU A 65 -6.48 0.11 6.12
N LEU A 66 -6.89 -0.99 5.48
CA LEU A 66 -5.98 -2.00 4.96
C LEU A 66 -5.50 -1.55 3.57
N ILE A 67 -4.18 -1.59 3.36
CA ILE A 67 -3.55 -1.28 2.08
C ILE A 67 -2.80 -2.52 1.60
N ARG A 68 -3.12 -2.99 0.39
CA ARG A 68 -2.40 -4.07 -0.29
C ARG A 68 -1.76 -3.54 -1.55
N ALA A 69 -0.50 -3.92 -1.76
CA ALA A 69 0.23 -3.55 -2.94
C ALA A 69 1.01 -4.73 -3.52
N PHE A 70 1.01 -4.84 -4.85
CA PHE A 70 1.85 -5.77 -5.61
C PHE A 70 2.86 -5.00 -6.45
N ALA A 71 4.09 -5.49 -6.50
CA ALA A 71 5.17 -4.87 -7.27
C ALA A 71 6.13 -5.91 -7.86
N ASN A 72 6.94 -5.47 -8.82
CA ASN A 72 8.07 -6.28 -9.31
C ASN A 72 9.39 -5.96 -8.61
N LYS A 73 9.47 -4.85 -7.87
CA LYS A 73 10.65 -4.50 -7.05
C LYS A 73 10.24 -4.02 -5.66
N THR A 74 11.00 -4.45 -4.65
CA THR A 74 10.78 -4.04 -3.25
C THR A 74 10.91 -2.53 -3.04
N ILE A 75 11.76 -1.86 -3.83
CA ILE A 75 11.94 -0.40 -3.75
C ILE A 75 10.64 0.36 -4.02
N GLN A 76 9.82 -0.12 -4.97
CA GLN A 76 8.54 0.52 -5.30
C GLN A 76 7.55 0.43 -4.16
N LEU A 77 7.49 -0.73 -3.47
CA LEU A 77 6.65 -0.86 -2.27
C LEU A 77 7.13 0.08 -1.15
N LYS A 78 8.44 0.21 -0.94
CA LYS A 78 8.99 1.12 0.07
C LYS A 78 8.66 2.57 -0.24
N GLU A 79 8.83 2.99 -1.49
CA GLU A 79 8.50 4.35 -1.94
C GLU A 79 7.00 4.63 -1.82
N TYR A 80 6.17 3.68 -2.24
CA TYR A 80 4.72 3.78 -2.12
C TYR A 80 4.27 3.87 -0.65
N PHE A 81 4.74 3.00 0.24
CA PHE A 81 4.37 3.07 1.65
C PHE A 81 4.90 4.31 2.36
N LYS A 82 6.06 4.84 1.93
CA LYS A 82 6.54 6.13 2.41
C LYS A 82 5.59 7.26 2.01
N LEU A 83 5.18 7.31 0.74
CA LEU A 83 4.20 8.29 0.25
C LEU A 83 2.86 8.16 0.97
N ALA A 84 2.36 6.93 1.16
CA ALA A 84 1.12 6.70 1.89
C ALA A 84 1.20 7.23 3.32
N LEU A 85 2.31 7.01 4.01
CA LEU A 85 2.56 7.54 5.34
C LEU A 85 2.63 9.08 5.34
N GLU A 86 3.30 9.69 4.36
CA GLU A 86 3.34 11.15 4.21
C GLU A 86 1.93 11.74 3.98
N HIS A 87 1.10 11.10 3.14
CA HIS A 87 -0.31 11.49 2.94
C HIS A 87 -1.14 11.42 4.22
N ILE A 88 -1.05 10.30 4.96
CA ILE A 88 -1.75 10.13 6.24
C ILE A 88 -1.33 11.23 7.23
N ARG A 89 -0.04 11.53 7.31
CA ARG A 89 0.48 12.59 8.20
C ARG A 89 -0.03 13.96 7.80
N ASN A 90 -0.04 14.28 6.50
CA ASN A 90 -0.55 15.55 5.99
C ASN A 90 -2.05 15.71 6.32
N LEU A 91 -2.87 14.70 6.06
CA LEU A 91 -4.30 14.70 6.41
C LEU A 91 -4.53 14.84 7.92
N ALA A 92 -3.65 14.26 8.72
CA ALA A 92 -3.68 14.37 10.17
C ALA A 92 -3.01 15.64 10.74
N ASN A 93 -2.57 16.58 9.89
CA ASN A 93 -1.79 17.76 10.28
C ASN A 93 -0.57 17.45 11.15
N GLN A 94 0.07 16.31 10.91
CA GLN A 94 1.30 15.89 11.58
C GLN A 94 2.53 16.39 10.81
N PRO A 95 3.65 16.67 11.51
CA PRO A 95 4.88 17.10 10.85
C PRO A 95 5.41 16.03 9.89
N ALA A 96 6.23 16.40 8.92
CA ALA A 96 6.88 15.42 8.03
C ALA A 96 7.72 14.40 8.82
N LEU A 97 8.01 13.26 8.20
CA LEU A 97 8.93 12.28 8.79
C LEU A 97 10.32 12.91 8.96
N PRO A 98 11.01 12.66 10.09
CA PRO A 98 12.36 13.15 10.27
C PRO A 98 13.29 12.52 9.24
N TYR A 99 14.26 13.31 8.77
CA TYR A 99 15.33 12.79 7.91
C TYR A 99 16.20 11.81 8.71
N ILE A 100 16.39 10.60 8.19
CA ILE A 100 17.32 9.61 8.72
C ILE A 100 18.46 9.50 7.71
N ALA A 101 19.68 9.85 8.13
CA ALA A 101 20.87 9.71 7.30
C ALA A 101 21.09 8.23 6.94
N LYS A 102 21.52 7.98 5.70
CA LYS A 102 21.85 6.64 5.20
C LYS A 102 23.31 6.31 5.43
#